data_AF-A0A314UHT3-F1
#
_entry.id   AF-A0A314UHT3-F1
#
_cell.length_a   1.000
_cell.length_b   1.000
_cell.length_c   1.000
_cell.angle_alpha   90.00
_cell.angle_beta   90.00
_cell.angle_gamma   90.00
#
_symmetry.space_group_name_H-M   'P 1'
#
loop_
_entity.id
_entity.type
_entity.pdbx_description
1 polymer ?
#
loop_
_entity_poly.entity_id
_entity_poly.type
_entity_poly.pdbx_seq_one_letter_code
_entity_poly.pdbx_strand_id
1 'polypeptide(L)'
;MPTLPRFVVVTSNTNGKYLRYIDEDIKNEVPAGYLKFSGQEAGSQYAKFEVEKAKSSGNEGLVHIKCCYNNKYWVKRTLTSSSYLIAAVADEPVEDKTNEHSCTLFEPVYINDDYLVGDDESTNHILMLRFRHTGRGEYLNDL
;
A
#
# COMPACT_ATOMS: atom_id res chain seq x y z
N MET A 1 15.25 -12.55 -4.20
CA MET A 1 14.52 -11.35 -3.74
C MET A 1 13.85 -11.69 -2.42
N PRO A 2 13.81 -10.78 -1.44
CA PRO A 2 13.06 -11.01 -0.20
C PRO A 2 11.59 -11.28 -0.54
N THR A 3 10.95 -12.13 0.26
CA THR A 3 9.50 -12.32 0.19
C THR A 3 8.83 -11.41 1.19
N LEU A 4 7.87 -10.60 0.74
CA LEU A 4 7.06 -9.78 1.64
C LEU A 4 6.35 -10.65 2.69
N PRO A 5 6.28 -10.21 3.96
CA PRO A 5 5.40 -10.81 4.94
C PRO A 5 3.96 -10.80 4.47
N ARG A 6 3.19 -11.83 4.83
CA ARG A 6 1.76 -11.91 4.50
C ARG A 6 0.95 -10.76 5.11
N PHE A 7 1.29 -10.31 6.31
CA PHE A 7 0.64 -9.17 6.95
C PHE A 7 1.65 -8.08 7.20
N VAL A 8 1.30 -6.86 6.85
CA VAL A 8 2.17 -5.69 6.95
C VAL A 8 1.42 -4.52 7.57
N VAL A 9 2.20 -3.64 8.18
CA VAL A 9 1.82 -2.28 8.52
C VAL A 9 2.80 -1.38 7.78
N VAL A 10 2.29 -0.32 7.15
CA VAL A 10 3.11 0.62 6.39
C VAL A 10 3.22 1.91 7.19
N THR A 11 4.44 2.43 7.33
CA THR A 11 4.70 3.73 7.95
C THR A 11 5.37 4.66 6.95
N SER A 12 5.03 5.94 7.00
CA SER A 12 5.70 6.95 6.19
C SER A 12 6.97 7.43 6.89
N ASN A 13 8.08 7.50 6.15
CA ASN A 13 9.31 8.11 6.64
C ASN A 13 9.25 9.65 6.67
N THR A 14 8.27 10.28 6.02
CA THR A 14 8.16 11.75 5.98
C THR A 14 7.47 12.33 7.20
N ASN A 15 6.42 11.67 7.70
CA ASN A 15 5.62 12.15 8.84
C ASN A 15 5.56 11.17 10.03
N GLY A 16 6.18 9.99 9.90
CA GLY A 16 6.21 8.95 10.93
C GLY A 16 4.85 8.32 11.25
N LYS A 17 3.80 8.62 10.48
CA LYS A 17 2.46 8.09 10.67
C LYS A 17 2.29 6.78 9.93
N TYR A 18 1.42 5.94 10.49
CA TYR A 18 1.02 4.69 9.84
C TYR A 18 -0.04 4.95 8.78
N LEU A 19 0.07 4.23 7.67
CA LEU A 19 -0.98 4.18 6.67
C LEU A 19 -2.20 3.52 7.30
N ARG A 20 -3.35 4.19 7.24
CA ARG A 20 -4.62 3.64 7.74
C ARG A 20 -5.74 3.80 6.74
N TYR A 21 -6.71 2.90 6.84
CA TYR A 21 -8.02 3.04 6.24
C TYR A 21 -8.80 4.17 6.90
N ILE A 22 -9.51 4.94 6.07
CA ILE A 22 -10.46 5.98 6.44
C ILE A 22 -11.86 5.39 6.35
N ASP A 23 -12.50 5.18 7.49
CA ASP A 23 -13.82 4.54 7.62
C ASP A 23 -14.99 5.51 7.59
N GLU A 24 -14.73 6.80 7.77
CA GLU A 24 -15.71 7.88 7.65
C GLU A 24 -15.14 9.05 6.84
N ASP A 25 -16.00 9.82 6.17
CA ASP A 25 -15.56 10.96 5.37
C ASP A 25 -14.88 12.02 6.24
N ILE A 26 -13.61 12.29 5.96
CA ILE A 26 -12.91 13.42 6.57
C ILE A 26 -13.19 14.64 5.70
N LYS A 27 -14.07 15.51 6.21
CA LYS A 27 -14.57 16.69 5.50
C LYS A 27 -13.42 17.49 4.88
N ASN A 28 -13.52 17.73 3.57
CA ASN A 28 -12.55 18.47 2.75
C ASN A 28 -11.14 17.86 2.64
N GLU A 29 -10.94 16.60 3.06
CA GLU A 29 -9.62 15.96 2.99
C GLU A 29 -9.65 14.66 2.19
N VAL A 30 -10.33 13.64 2.72
CA VAL A 30 -10.28 12.29 2.18
C VAL A 30 -11.60 11.56 2.48
N PRO A 31 -12.27 11.01 1.45
CA PRO A 31 -13.53 10.30 1.67
C PRO A 31 -13.29 8.90 2.27
N ALA A 32 -14.34 8.32 2.82
CA ALA A 32 -14.34 6.95 3.31
C ALA A 32 -13.94 5.97 2.20
N GLY A 33 -13.22 4.91 2.56
CA GLY A 33 -12.68 3.96 1.59
C GLY A 33 -11.21 4.19 1.22
N TYR A 34 -10.69 5.40 1.45
CA TYR A 34 -9.33 5.78 1.06
C TYR A 34 -8.30 5.48 2.14
N LEU A 35 -7.03 5.51 1.76
CA LEU A 35 -5.90 5.29 2.65
C LEU A 35 -5.14 6.60 2.86
N LYS A 36 -4.69 6.86 4.10
CA LYS A 36 -3.94 8.06 4.46
C LYS A 36 -2.90 7.76 5.55
N PHE A 37 -1.75 8.43 5.49
CA PHE A 37 -0.73 8.38 6.54
C PHE A 37 -1.12 9.27 7.73
N SER A 38 -2.11 8.83 8.51
CA SER A 38 -2.62 9.54 9.69
C SER A 38 -2.79 8.66 10.93
N GLY A 39 -2.45 7.36 10.83
CA GLY A 39 -2.50 6.42 11.94
C GLY A 39 -1.42 6.70 12.99
N GLN A 40 -1.80 6.59 14.27
CA GLN A 40 -0.89 6.81 15.40
C GLN A 40 -0.22 5.52 15.88
N GLU A 41 -0.86 4.36 15.68
CA GLU A 41 -0.44 3.09 16.24
C GLU A 41 -0.44 1.99 15.19
N ALA A 42 0.64 1.19 15.15
CA ALA A 42 0.75 0.03 14.25
C ALA A 42 -0.30 -1.05 14.55
N GLY A 43 -0.74 -1.16 15.81
CA GLY A 43 -1.75 -2.13 16.25
C GLY A 43 -3.19 -1.78 15.88
N SER A 44 -3.43 -0.63 15.24
CA SER A 44 -4.77 -0.22 14.83
C SER A 44 -5.37 -1.21 13.82
N GLN A 45 -6.65 -1.58 14.00
CA GLN A 45 -7.37 -2.42 13.05
C GLN A 45 -7.40 -1.84 11.63
N TYR A 46 -7.31 -0.52 11.50
CA TYR A 46 -7.33 0.20 10.23
C TYR A 46 -5.96 0.22 9.52
N ALA A 47 -4.88 -0.16 10.20
CA ALA A 47 -3.51 -0.07 9.69
C ALA A 47 -2.93 -1.42 9.22
N LYS A 48 -3.70 -2.51 9.36
CA LYS A 48 -3.27 -3.86 8.99
C LYS A 48 -3.68 -4.20 7.56
N PHE A 49 -2.69 -4.63 6.77
CA PHE A 49 -2.89 -5.04 5.38
C PHE A 49 -2.37 -6.45 5.14
N GLU A 50 -3.08 -7.20 4.30
CA GLU A 50 -2.68 -8.51 3.82
C GLU A 50 -2.09 -8.40 2.42
N VAL A 51 -0.94 -9.02 2.21
CA VAL A 51 -0.22 -9.09 0.94
C VAL A 51 -0.47 -10.46 0.32
N GLU A 52 -1.05 -10.46 -0.87
CA GLU A 52 -1.31 -11.66 -1.65
C GLU A 52 -0.49 -11.61 -2.95
N LYS A 53 0.16 -12.71 -3.32
CA LYS A 53 0.91 -12.76 -4.58
C LYS A 53 -0.06 -12.79 -5.77
N ALA A 54 0.30 -12.10 -6.85
CA ALA A 54 -0.39 -12.25 -8.13
C ALA A 54 -0.33 -13.71 -8.60
N LYS A 55 -1.38 -14.15 -9.30
CA LYS A 55 -1.59 -15.54 -9.73
C LYS A 55 -1.34 -15.74 -11.21
N SER A 56 -1.55 -14.74 -12.07
CA SER A 56 -1.40 -14.89 -13.52
C SER A 56 0.06 -14.93 -13.93
N SER A 57 0.37 -15.75 -14.93
CA SER A 57 1.68 -15.78 -15.58
C SER A 57 2.01 -14.41 -16.19
N GLY A 58 3.24 -13.92 -16.01
CA GLY A 58 3.67 -12.57 -16.44
C GLY A 58 3.46 -11.47 -15.39
N ASN A 59 2.99 -11.84 -14.20
CA ASN A 59 2.85 -10.95 -13.04
C ASN A 59 3.75 -11.37 -11.87
N GLU A 60 4.81 -12.13 -12.15
CA GLU A 60 5.73 -12.63 -11.13
C GLU A 60 6.33 -11.46 -10.33
N GLY A 61 6.29 -11.56 -9.00
CA GLY A 61 6.78 -10.52 -8.09
C GLY A 61 5.79 -9.38 -7.82
N LEU A 62 4.66 -9.30 -8.53
CA LEU A 62 3.58 -8.38 -8.22
C LEU A 62 2.68 -8.93 -7.11
N VAL A 63 2.02 -8.02 -6.39
CA VAL A 63 1.15 -8.34 -5.27
C VAL A 63 -0.16 -7.58 -5.34
N HIS A 64 -1.19 -8.18 -4.76
CA HIS A 64 -2.40 -7.51 -4.29
C HIS A 64 -2.21 -7.14 -2.82
N ILE A 65 -2.79 -6.01 -2.42
CA ILE A 65 -2.77 -5.57 -1.03
C ILE A 65 -4.22 -5.37 -0.59
N LYS A 66 -4.62 -6.03 0.48
CA LYS A 66 -5.99 -6.06 0.99
C LYS A 66 -6.04 -5.44 2.36
N CYS A 67 -7.00 -4.55 2.60
CA CYS A 67 -7.25 -4.01 3.94
C CYS A 67 -7.92 -5.07 4.80
N CYS A 68 -7.31 -5.41 5.94
CA CYS A 68 -7.86 -6.43 6.84
C CYS A 68 -9.16 -5.97 7.53
N TYR A 69 -9.41 -4.66 7.63
CA TYR A 69 -10.62 -4.12 8.24
C TYR A 69 -11.87 -4.40 7.39
N ASN A 70 -11.87 -3.98 6.12
CA ASN A 70 -13.04 -4.07 5.25
C ASN A 70 -12.98 -5.20 4.22
N ASN A 71 -11.89 -5.98 4.19
CA ASN A 71 -11.64 -7.06 3.24
C ASN A 71 -11.62 -6.64 1.77
N LYS A 72 -11.30 -5.38 1.47
CA LYS A 72 -11.21 -4.86 0.10
C LYS A 72 -9.78 -4.62 -0.35
N TYR A 73 -9.53 -4.79 -1.63
CA TYR A 73 -8.23 -4.61 -2.26
C TYR A 73 -7.95 -3.14 -2.57
N TRP A 74 -6.66 -2.81 -2.51
CA TRP A 74 -6.12 -1.54 -2.92
C TRP A 74 -6.29 -1.35 -4.42
N VAL A 75 -6.77 -0.17 -4.80
CA VAL A 75 -6.89 0.27 -6.18
C VAL A 75 -6.54 1.74 -6.27
N LYS A 76 -5.90 2.12 -7.39
CA LYS A 76 -5.61 3.52 -7.70
C LYS A 76 -6.90 4.25 -8.05
N ARG A 77 -7.14 5.40 -7.42
CA ARG A 77 -8.26 6.30 -7.72
C ARG A 77 -7.73 7.67 -8.10
N THR A 78 -8.20 8.17 -9.24
CA THR A 78 -7.93 9.54 -9.67
C THR A 78 -8.81 10.48 -8.86
N LEU A 79 -8.21 11.38 -8.08
CA LEU A 79 -8.93 12.39 -7.31
C LEU A 79 -9.11 13.66 -8.14
N THR A 80 -8.06 14.06 -8.86
CA THR A 80 -8.07 15.17 -9.84
C THR A 80 -7.33 14.76 -11.10
N SER A 81 -7.35 15.59 -12.15
CA SER A 81 -6.60 15.33 -13.40
C SER A 81 -5.09 15.13 -13.20
N SER A 82 -4.53 15.58 -12.06
CA SER A 82 -3.10 15.52 -11.74
C SER A 82 -2.77 14.76 -10.45
N SER A 83 -3.76 14.23 -9.72
CA SER A 83 -3.51 13.55 -8.44
C SER A 83 -4.30 12.25 -8.33
N TYR A 84 -3.68 11.28 -7.67
CA TYR A 84 -4.29 9.99 -7.36
C TYR A 84 -4.07 9.65 -5.89
N LEU A 85 -4.98 8.87 -5.35
CA LEU A 85 -4.87 8.26 -4.04
C LEU A 85 -5.08 6.75 -4.17
N ILE A 86 -4.74 6.01 -3.13
CA ILE A 86 -5.10 4.60 -3.03
C ILE A 86 -6.36 4.48 -2.18
N ALA A 87 -7.30 3.68 -2.68
CA ALA A 87 -8.50 3.31 -1.97
C ALA A 87 -8.56 1.79 -1.79
N ALA A 88 -8.96 1.34 -0.60
CA ALA A 88 -9.25 -0.07 -0.33
C ALA A 88 -10.75 -0.30 -0.58
N VAL A 89 -11.13 -0.35 -1.86
CA VAL A 89 -12.54 -0.39 -2.28
C VAL A 89 -12.88 -1.50 -3.27
N ALA A 90 -11.88 -2.18 -3.85
CA ALA A 90 -12.12 -3.26 -4.81
C ALA A 90 -12.52 -4.55 -4.08
N ASP A 91 -13.59 -5.20 -4.53
CA ASP A 91 -14.09 -6.44 -3.91
C ASP A 91 -13.24 -7.67 -4.25
N GLU A 92 -12.62 -7.67 -5.43
CA GLU A 92 -11.86 -8.80 -5.97
C GLU A 92 -10.48 -8.36 -6.48
N PRO A 93 -9.48 -9.26 -6.50
CA PRO A 93 -8.20 -8.98 -7.13
C PRO A 93 -8.36 -8.95 -8.66
N VAL A 94 -7.93 -7.85 -9.27
CA VAL A 94 -7.91 -7.65 -10.72
C VAL A 94 -6.48 -7.49 -11.20
N GLU A 95 -6.07 -8.40 -12.10
CA GLU A 95 -4.72 -8.47 -12.65
C GLU A 95 -4.59 -7.92 -14.08
N ASP A 96 -5.69 -7.45 -14.67
CA ASP A 96 -5.68 -6.77 -15.96
C ASP A 96 -5.02 -5.39 -15.83
N LYS A 97 -3.79 -5.27 -16.34
CA LYS A 97 -3.00 -4.04 -16.31
C LYS A 97 -3.50 -2.98 -17.30
N THR A 98 -4.36 -3.33 -18.25
CA THR A 98 -4.84 -2.38 -19.29
C THR A 98 -5.88 -1.40 -18.74
N ASN A 99 -6.55 -1.75 -17.65
CA ASN A 99 -7.50 -0.90 -16.96
C ASN A 99 -6.93 -0.42 -15.61
N GLU A 100 -6.30 0.76 -15.62
CA GLU A 100 -5.65 1.33 -14.44
C GLU A 100 -6.59 1.57 -13.25
N HIS A 101 -7.89 1.76 -13.51
CA HIS A 101 -8.89 2.08 -12.49
C HIS A 101 -9.49 0.87 -11.80
N SER A 102 -9.29 -0.33 -12.34
CA SER A 102 -9.69 -1.58 -11.69
C SER A 102 -8.49 -2.42 -11.27
N CYS A 103 -7.32 -2.27 -11.91
CA CYS A 103 -6.11 -3.01 -11.59
C CYS A 103 -5.70 -2.83 -10.12
N THR A 104 -5.50 -3.96 -9.46
CA THR A 104 -5.14 -4.04 -8.02
C THR A 104 -3.69 -4.49 -7.81
N LEU A 105 -2.90 -4.55 -8.88
CA LEU A 105 -1.51 -4.98 -8.83
C LEU A 105 -0.59 -3.84 -8.41
N PHE A 106 0.28 -4.16 -7.46
CA PHE A 106 1.37 -3.31 -7.03
C PHE A 106 2.68 -4.08 -7.13
N GLU A 107 3.72 -3.36 -7.50
CA GLU A 107 5.09 -3.84 -7.45
C GLU A 107 5.77 -3.31 -6.19
N PRO A 108 6.22 -4.20 -5.28
CA PRO A 108 7.07 -3.81 -4.17
C PRO A 108 8.50 -3.55 -4.68
N VAL A 109 8.97 -2.33 -4.49
CA VAL A 109 10.33 -1.92 -4.82
C VAL A 109 11.10 -1.73 -3.53
N TYR A 110 12.10 -2.60 -3.34
CA TYR A 110 13.01 -2.57 -2.20
C TYR A 110 14.00 -1.42 -2.36
N ILE A 111 14.07 -0.54 -1.36
CA ILE A 111 15.12 0.48 -1.28
C ILE A 111 16.21 -0.08 -0.38
N ASN A 112 17.38 -0.37 -0.95
CA ASN A 112 18.56 -0.67 -0.15
C ASN A 112 19.06 0.64 0.45
N ASP A 113 18.92 0.79 1.76
CA ASP A 113 19.64 1.81 2.52
C ASP A 113 20.64 1.06 3.40
N ASP A 114 21.87 0.90 2.90
CA ASP A 114 23.00 0.27 3.62
C ASP A 114 23.39 1.04 4.91
N TYR A 115 22.65 2.10 5.28
CA TYR A 115 22.97 3.05 6.34
C TYR A 115 22.09 2.98 7.60
N LEU A 116 21.08 2.11 7.67
CA LEU A 116 20.19 2.04 8.84
C LEU A 116 20.45 0.86 9.80
N VAL A 117 21.53 0.09 9.58
CA VAL A 117 22.00 -0.89 10.57
C VAL A 117 22.85 -0.16 11.61
N GLY A 118 22.20 0.63 12.46
CA GLY A 118 22.76 0.97 13.76
C GLY A 118 22.64 -0.27 14.64
N ASP A 119 23.75 -0.68 15.26
CA ASP A 119 23.85 -1.76 16.24
C ASP A 119 22.74 -1.65 17.31
N ASP A 120 21.64 -2.37 17.11
CA ASP A 120 20.76 -2.78 18.20
C ASP A 120 20.04 -4.06 17.76
N GLU A 121 20.11 -5.09 18.60
CA GLU A 121 19.57 -6.43 18.39
C GLU A 121 18.03 -6.47 18.48
N SER A 122 17.35 -5.54 17.81
CA SER A 122 15.92 -5.61 17.52
C SER A 122 15.70 -5.51 16.01
N THR A 123 16.04 -6.59 15.31
CA THR A 123 15.89 -6.76 13.86
C THR A 123 14.42 -6.89 13.43
N ASN A 124 13.56 -5.95 13.82
CA ASN A 124 12.35 -5.69 13.06
C ASN A 124 12.81 -5.04 11.76
N HIS A 125 13.11 -5.89 10.77
CA HIS A 125 13.47 -5.52 9.41
C HIS A 125 12.65 -4.32 8.93
N ILE A 126 13.19 -3.10 9.03
CA ILE A 126 12.57 -1.91 8.45
C ILE A 126 12.80 -2.05 6.94
N LEU A 127 11.94 -2.84 6.32
CA LEU A 127 11.93 -3.07 4.90
C LEU A 127 11.32 -1.84 4.25
N MET A 128 12.17 -0.94 3.78
CA MET A 128 11.71 0.23 3.04
C MET A 128 11.22 -0.19 1.67
N LEU A 129 9.90 -0.07 1.48
CA LEU A 129 9.21 -0.46 0.26
C LEU A 129 8.55 0.76 -0.35
N ARG A 130 8.76 0.95 -1.65
CA ARG A 130 7.85 1.76 -2.46
C ARG A 130 6.94 0.84 -3.24
N PHE A 131 5.66 1.14 -3.22
CA PHE A 131 4.72 0.46 -4.09
C PHE A 131 4.54 1.27 -5.36
N ARG A 132 4.72 0.59 -6.50
CA ARG A 132 4.48 1.14 -7.84
C ARG A 132 3.23 0.51 -8.42
N HIS A 133 2.26 1.31 -8.86
CA HIS A 133 1.08 0.79 -9.56
C HIS A 133 1.42 0.53 -11.03
N THR A 134 1.13 -0.69 -11.51
CA THR A 134 1.65 -1.16 -12.81
C THR A 134 1.01 -0.52 -14.03
N GLY A 135 -0.15 0.14 -13.87
CA GLY A 135 -0.85 0.81 -14.98
C GLY A 135 -0.10 2.00 -15.58
N ARG A 136 0.66 2.72 -14.74
CA ARG A 136 1.39 3.95 -15.10
C ARG A 136 2.86 3.97 -14.70
N GLY A 137 3.30 3.01 -13.87
CA GLY A 137 4.67 3.00 -13.34
C GLY A 137 4.96 4.11 -12.31
N GLU A 138 3.93 4.73 -11.73
CA GLU A 138 4.06 5.77 -10.71
C GLU A 138 4.13 5.18 -9.29
N TYR A 139 4.95 5.77 -8.42
CA TYR A 139 5.15 5.36 -7.02
C TYR A 139 4.19 6.07 -6.07
N LEU A 140 3.82 5.43 -4.96
CA LEU A 140 3.15 6.08 -3.83
C LEU A 140 4.07 7.15 -3.20
N ASN A 141 4.04 8.37 -3.72
CA ASN A 141 4.95 9.43 -3.29
C ASN A 141 4.31 10.49 -2.39
N ASP A 142 2.97 10.62 -2.37
CA ASP A 142 2.30 11.71 -1.65
C ASP A 142 0.92 11.28 -1.09
N LEU A 143 0.91 10.75 0.14
CA LEU A 143 -0.29 10.55 0.97
C LEU A 143 -0.11 11.22 2.34
#